data_AF-A0A5A8CNM2-F1
#
_entry.id   AF-A0A5A8CNM2-F1
#
_cell.length_a   1.000
_cell.length_b   1.000
_cell.length_c   1.000
_cell.angle_alpha   90.00
_cell.angle_beta   90.00
_cell.angle_gamma   90.00
#
_symmetry.space_group_name_H-M   'P 1'
#
loop_
_entity.id
_entity.type
_entity.pdbx_description
1 polymer ?
#
loop_
_entity_poly.entity_id
_entity_poly.type
_entity_poly.pdbx_seq_one_letter_code
_entity_poly.pdbx_strand_id
1 'polypeptide(L)'
;MAVAKGMRYEVHVARVLESMLGAAALVVRCGGANDRGVDVLADLGDMSIVVQCKNFGKRLGPQFVRELEASVADAQSSAASWQTLGLLASPEGFTKQAHLRAMAAAQPLGLVVLREGDALPSSLVLNAPAHMRLPQQLTVARATHEEQCTARRAVFPDASEAVGATAAASGLVSLHCWRA
;
A
#
# COMPACT_ATOMS: atom_id res chain seq x y z
N MET A 1 -17.29 -0.06 23.36
CA MET A 1 -17.10 -1.18 22.41
C MET A 1 -16.28 -0.85 21.15
N ALA A 2 -15.79 0.39 20.94
CA ALA A 2 -14.98 0.74 19.76
C ALA A 2 -13.52 0.23 19.81
N VAL A 3 -12.93 0.14 21.00
CA VAL A 3 -11.53 -0.29 21.22
C VAL A 3 -11.28 -1.72 20.72
N ALA A 4 -12.28 -2.61 20.85
CA ALA A 4 -12.17 -3.99 20.40
C ALA A 4 -12.13 -4.12 18.86
N LYS A 5 -12.76 -3.19 18.11
CA LYS A 5 -12.82 -3.26 16.65
C LYS A 5 -11.51 -2.80 16.00
N GLY A 6 -10.93 -1.70 16.49
CA GLY A 6 -9.60 -1.25 16.04
C GLY A 6 -8.53 -2.30 16.31
N MET A 7 -8.47 -2.78 17.55
CA MET A 7 -7.51 -3.81 17.96
C MET A 7 -7.63 -5.11 17.13
N ARG A 8 -8.85 -5.58 16.83
CA ARG A 8 -9.05 -6.78 16.00
C ARG A 8 -8.49 -6.59 14.58
N TYR A 9 -8.66 -5.40 14.01
CA TYR A 9 -8.14 -5.09 12.68
C TYR A 9 -6.61 -5.02 12.67
N GLU A 10 -5.99 -4.39 13.67
CA GLU A 10 -4.53 -4.36 13.81
C GLU A 10 -3.93 -5.77 13.96
N VAL A 11 -4.59 -6.64 14.75
CA VAL A 11 -4.20 -8.06 14.88
C VAL A 11 -4.31 -8.78 13.55
N HIS A 12 -5.38 -8.51 12.78
CA HIS A 12 -5.57 -9.13 11.48
C HIS A 12 -4.50 -8.69 10.47
N VAL A 13 -4.22 -7.38 10.39
CA VAL A 13 -3.16 -6.82 9.52
C VAL A 13 -1.81 -7.40 9.87
N ALA A 14 -1.47 -7.50 11.17
CA ALA A 14 -0.20 -8.09 11.61
C ALA A 14 -0.05 -9.55 11.15
N ARG A 15 -1.09 -10.37 11.31
CA ARG A 15 -1.07 -11.79 10.88
C ARG A 15 -0.92 -11.94 9.36
N VAL A 16 -1.64 -11.11 8.59
CA VAL A 16 -1.51 -11.14 7.12
C VAL A 16 -0.11 -10.70 6.72
N LEU A 17 0.44 -9.67 7.36
CA LEU A 17 1.81 -9.21 7.11
C LEU A 17 2.84 -10.28 7.44
N GLU A 18 2.73 -10.96 8.59
CA GLU A 18 3.57 -12.12 8.96
C GLU A 18 3.53 -13.20 7.87
N SER A 19 2.34 -13.54 7.38
CA SER A 19 2.17 -14.55 6.33
C SER A 19 2.81 -14.15 5.00
N MET A 20 2.80 -12.86 4.67
CA MET A 20 3.37 -12.33 3.43
C MET A 20 4.90 -12.20 3.50
N LEU A 21 5.43 -11.85 4.67
CA LEU A 21 6.87 -11.65 4.87
C LEU A 21 7.61 -12.95 5.22
N GLY A 22 6.88 -13.97 5.69
CA GLY A 22 7.43 -15.27 6.04
C GLY A 22 8.15 -15.29 7.39
N ALA A 23 8.72 -16.44 7.74
CA ALA A 23 9.27 -16.72 9.08
C ALA A 23 10.50 -15.90 9.47
N ALA A 24 11.12 -15.19 8.53
CA ALA A 24 12.28 -14.34 8.79
C ALA A 24 11.92 -12.95 9.35
N ALA A 25 10.65 -12.56 9.25
CA ALA A 25 10.19 -11.25 9.70
C ALA A 25 9.74 -11.28 11.16
N LEU A 26 10.29 -10.39 11.97
CA LEU A 26 9.78 -10.14 13.32
C LEU A 26 8.68 -9.10 13.24
N VAL A 27 7.43 -9.53 13.36
CA VAL A 27 6.27 -8.62 13.38
C VAL A 27 5.82 -8.40 14.82
N VAL A 28 5.74 -7.14 15.22
CA VAL A 28 5.34 -6.73 16.57
C VAL A 28 4.22 -5.70 16.45
N ARG A 29 3.15 -5.91 17.22
CA ARG A 29 2.13 -4.87 17.41
C ARG A 29 2.63 -3.86 18.43
N CYS A 30 2.63 -2.59 18.06
CA CYS A 30 3.09 -1.49 18.90
C CYS A 30 1.94 -0.70 19.55
N GLY A 31 0.69 -1.05 19.21
CA GLY A 31 -0.52 -0.31 19.57
C GLY A 31 -0.59 0.13 21.04
N GLY A 32 -0.69 1.44 21.26
CA GLY A 32 -0.78 2.07 22.58
C GLY A 32 -0.83 3.60 22.50
N ALA A 33 -1.16 4.27 23.61
CA ALA A 33 -1.37 5.73 23.63
C ALA A 33 -0.14 6.61 23.30
N ASN A 34 0.99 6.02 22.90
CA ASN A 34 2.27 6.70 22.66
C ASN A 34 3.04 6.17 21.45
N ASP A 35 2.38 5.45 20.55
CA ASP A 35 3.00 4.73 19.42
C ASP A 35 3.33 5.62 18.19
N ARG A 36 3.20 6.94 18.32
CA ARG A 36 3.40 7.92 17.23
C ARG A 36 2.61 7.58 15.95
N GLY A 37 1.50 6.87 16.10
CA GLY A 37 0.63 6.45 15.01
C GLY A 37 1.12 5.23 14.23
N VAL A 38 2.03 4.43 14.79
CA VAL A 38 2.48 3.14 14.24
C VAL A 38 1.81 2.00 15.01
N ASP A 39 0.90 1.29 14.34
CA ASP A 39 0.13 0.22 14.97
C ASP A 39 0.85 -1.13 14.92
N VAL A 40 1.60 -1.37 13.84
CA VAL A 40 2.40 -2.59 13.62
C VAL A 40 3.78 -2.23 13.08
N LEU A 41 4.80 -2.90 13.58
CA LEU A 41 6.17 -2.84 13.09
C LEU A 41 6.56 -4.23 12.60
N ALA A 42 7.18 -4.33 11.42
CA ALA A 42 7.87 -5.54 10.99
C ALA A 42 9.34 -5.25 10.77
N ASP A 43 10.22 -6.07 11.32
CA ASP A 43 11.66 -6.01 11.11
C ASP A 43 12.09 -7.18 10.22
N LEU A 44 12.75 -6.86 9.11
CA LEU A 44 13.33 -7.81 8.16
C LEU A 44 14.87 -7.87 8.27
N GLY A 45 15.45 -7.22 9.27
CA GLY A 45 16.89 -7.15 9.53
C GLY A 45 17.54 -5.95 8.83
N ASP A 46 17.39 -5.82 7.52
CA ASP A 46 17.93 -4.69 6.74
C ASP A 46 16.91 -3.57 6.49
N MET A 47 15.63 -3.88 6.68
CA MET A 47 14.51 -2.98 6.47
C MET A 47 13.47 -3.09 7.58
N SER A 48 13.01 -1.94 8.06
CA SER A 48 11.84 -1.85 8.94
C SER A 48 10.59 -1.48 8.13
N ILE A 49 9.46 -2.13 8.40
CA ILE A 49 8.16 -1.77 7.85
C ILE A 49 7.30 -1.22 8.98
N VAL A 50 6.91 0.04 8.89
CA VAL A 50 5.96 0.67 9.81
C VAL A 50 4.58 0.67 9.17
N VAL A 51 3.58 0.18 9.90
CA VAL A 51 2.21 0.08 9.39
C VAL A 51 1.27 0.87 10.28
N GLN A 52 0.48 1.73 9.64
CA GLN A 52 -0.64 2.40 10.27
C GLN A 52 -1.94 1.77 9.78
N CYS A 53 -2.80 1.38 10.72
CA CYS A 53 -4.07 0.72 10.52
C CYS A 53 -5.22 1.69 10.79
N LYS A 54 -6.06 1.94 9.79
CA LYS A 54 -7.25 2.79 9.95
C LYS A 54 -8.50 2.01 9.52
N ASN A 55 -9.19 1.43 10.50
CA ASN A 55 -10.46 0.72 10.30
C ASN A 55 -11.65 1.70 10.32
N PHE A 56 -11.78 2.52 9.27
CA PHE A 56 -12.95 3.37 9.06
C PHE A 56 -13.90 2.77 8.04
N GLY A 57 -15.21 2.96 8.25
CA GLY A 57 -16.25 2.60 7.27
C GLY A 57 -16.33 3.55 6.07
N LYS A 58 -15.22 4.23 5.72
CA LYS A 58 -15.10 5.12 4.57
C LYS A 58 -13.68 5.13 4.04
N ARG A 59 -13.53 5.50 2.76
CA ARG A 59 -12.23 5.70 2.10
C ARG A 59 -11.37 6.74 2.81
N LEU A 60 -10.07 6.48 2.88
CA LEU A 60 -9.11 7.38 3.52
C LEU A 60 -8.70 8.54 2.62
N GLY A 61 -8.65 9.73 3.23
CA GLY A 61 -8.19 10.97 2.60
C GLY A 61 -6.66 11.13 2.61
N PRO A 62 -6.15 12.15 1.91
CA PRO A 62 -4.71 12.45 1.84
C PRO A 62 -4.11 12.85 3.20
N GLN A 63 -4.93 13.25 4.18
CA GLN A 63 -4.47 13.56 5.53
C GLN A 63 -3.72 12.38 6.17
N PHE A 64 -4.28 11.17 6.11
CA PHE A 64 -3.67 9.98 6.70
C PHE A 64 -2.35 9.59 6.03
N VAL A 65 -2.21 9.90 4.74
CA VAL A 65 -0.94 9.71 4.02
C VAL A 65 0.12 10.66 4.57
N ARG A 66 -0.21 11.93 4.84
CA ARG A 66 0.72 12.89 5.45
C ARG A 66 1.10 12.52 6.88
N GLU A 67 0.16 11.97 7.63
CA GLU A 67 0.44 11.45 8.98
C GLU A 67 1.45 10.30 8.89
N LEU A 68 1.24 9.33 8.00
CA LEU A 68 2.19 8.24 7.77
C LEU A 68 3.55 8.73 7.25
N GLU A 69 3.57 9.70 6.33
CA GLU A 69 4.81 10.33 5.84
C GLU A 69 5.68 10.85 7.00
N ALA A 70 5.04 11.51 7.97
CA ALA A 70 5.73 12.02 9.15
C ALA A 70 6.26 10.87 10.03
N SER A 71 5.47 9.83 10.28
CA SER A 71 5.90 8.66 11.06
C SER A 71 7.07 7.93 10.40
N VAL A 72 7.08 7.80 9.06
CA VAL A 72 8.20 7.19 8.33
C VAL A 72 9.45 8.03 8.43
N ALA A 73 9.34 9.35 8.27
CA ALA A 73 10.49 10.24 8.40
C ALA A 73 11.09 10.21 9.82
N ASP A 74 10.25 10.15 10.85
CA ASP A 74 10.66 10.02 12.25
C ASP A 74 11.33 8.66 12.52
N ALA A 75 10.75 7.58 12.00
CA ALA A 75 11.32 6.24 12.09
C ALA A 75 12.67 6.13 11.39
N GLN A 76 12.82 6.72 10.20
CA GLN A 76 14.10 6.77 9.48
C GLN A 76 15.19 7.56 10.22
N SER A 77 14.79 8.57 11.00
CA SER A 77 15.72 9.36 11.81
C SER A 77 16.15 8.61 13.09
N SER A 78 15.34 7.66 13.54
CA SER A 78 15.53 6.93 14.81
C SER A 78 16.08 5.51 14.62
N ALA A 79 15.90 4.91 13.44
CA ALA A 79 16.28 3.54 13.17
C ALA A 79 17.77 3.42 12.82
N ALA A 80 18.41 2.39 13.36
CA ALA A 80 19.77 1.99 12.97
C ALA A 80 19.81 1.32 11.58
N SER A 81 18.67 0.82 11.09
CA SER A 81 18.52 0.22 9.76
C SER A 81 18.38 1.29 8.69
N TRP A 82 19.12 1.14 7.58
CA TRP A 82 19.19 2.13 6.49
C TRP A 82 17.88 2.32 5.71
N GLN A 83 16.85 1.48 5.94
CA GLN A 83 15.64 1.47 5.14
C GLN A 83 14.39 1.30 6.01
N THR A 84 13.42 2.20 5.86
CA THR A 84 12.09 2.09 6.45
C THR A 84 11.05 2.22 5.37
N LEU A 85 10.04 1.34 5.33
CA LEU A 85 8.87 1.40 4.45
C LEU A 85 7.62 1.71 5.27
N GLY A 86 6.83 2.71 4.88
CA GLY A 86 5.52 2.97 5.49
C GLY A 86 4.39 2.30 4.74
N LEU A 87 3.49 1.61 5.45
CA LEU A 87 2.26 1.08 4.88
C LEU A 87 1.03 1.68 5.59
N LEU A 88 0.05 2.14 4.82
CA LEU A 88 -1.25 2.55 5.34
C LEU A 88 -2.27 1.47 4.98
N ALA A 89 -2.88 0.84 5.98
CA ALA A 89 -3.85 -0.23 5.80
C ALA A 89 -5.28 0.25 6.09
N SER A 90 -6.21 -0.01 5.16
CA SER A 90 -7.63 0.33 5.26
C SER A 90 -8.53 -0.74 4.64
N PRO A 91 -9.66 -1.13 5.26
CA PRO A 91 -10.60 -2.07 4.63
C PRO A 91 -11.37 -1.45 3.46
N GLU A 92 -11.69 -0.16 3.54
CA GLU A 92 -12.48 0.55 2.52
C GLU A 92 -11.61 1.19 1.41
N GLY A 93 -10.29 1.14 1.59
CA GLY A 93 -9.32 1.72 0.68
C GLY A 93 -9.21 3.24 0.75
N PHE A 94 -8.88 3.86 -0.39
CA PHE A 94 -8.32 5.21 -0.46
C PHE A 94 -9.04 6.09 -1.47
N THR A 95 -9.10 7.38 -1.18
CA THR A 95 -9.55 8.39 -2.14
C THR A 95 -8.51 8.58 -3.25
N LYS A 96 -8.94 9.11 -4.41
CA LYS A 96 -8.02 9.46 -5.51
C LYS A 96 -6.92 10.42 -5.06
N GLN A 97 -7.26 11.39 -4.22
CA GLN A 97 -6.30 12.36 -3.68
C GLN A 97 -5.29 11.71 -2.74
N ALA A 98 -5.69 10.70 -1.97
CA ALA A 98 -4.76 9.92 -1.15
C ALA A 98 -3.77 9.12 -2.01
N HIS A 99 -4.25 8.47 -3.08
CA HIS A 99 -3.37 7.81 -4.05
C HIS A 99 -2.36 8.79 -4.68
N LEU A 100 -2.83 9.92 -5.20
CA LEU A 100 -1.96 10.92 -5.81
C LEU A 100 -0.91 11.44 -4.82
N ARG A 101 -1.29 11.68 -3.57
CA ARG A 101 -0.36 12.09 -2.51
C ARG A 101 0.69 11.02 -2.23
N ALA A 102 0.27 9.76 -2.04
CA ALA A 102 1.20 8.67 -1.75
C ALA A 102 2.20 8.45 -2.88
N MET A 103 1.75 8.54 -4.14
CA MET A 103 2.62 8.39 -5.30
C MET A 103 3.59 9.56 -5.48
N ALA A 104 3.21 10.76 -5.05
CA ALA A 104 4.05 11.96 -5.11
C ALA A 104 4.97 12.14 -3.87
N ALA A 105 4.81 11.32 -2.83
CA ALA A 105 5.61 11.41 -1.62
C ALA A 105 7.08 11.01 -1.87
N ALA A 106 8.02 11.69 -1.23
CA ALA A 106 9.45 11.36 -1.32
C ALA A 106 9.82 10.14 -0.45
N GLN A 107 9.04 9.91 0.61
CA GLN A 107 9.16 8.81 1.53
C GLN A 107 8.69 7.50 0.87
N PRO A 108 9.31 6.35 1.16
CA PRO A 108 8.86 5.05 0.70
C PRO A 108 7.53 4.67 1.37
N LEU A 109 6.44 4.73 0.60
CA LEU A 109 5.08 4.50 1.10
C LEU A 109 4.34 3.45 0.28
N GLY A 110 3.41 2.78 0.96
CA GLY A 110 2.46 1.85 0.38
C GLY A 110 1.05 2.04 0.91
N LEU A 111 0.07 1.79 0.05
CA LEU A 111 -1.35 1.78 0.37
C LEU A 111 -1.86 0.36 0.28
N VAL A 112 -2.46 -0.13 1.36
CA VAL A 112 -2.91 -1.52 1.52
C VAL A 112 -4.42 -1.54 1.74
N VAL A 113 -5.12 -2.32 0.91
CA VAL A 113 -6.55 -2.58 1.08
C VAL A 113 -6.72 -4.01 1.57
N LEU A 114 -7.04 -4.16 2.85
CA LEU A 114 -7.24 -5.46 3.50
C LEU A 114 -8.55 -5.43 4.27
N ARG A 115 -9.51 -6.32 3.93
CA ARG A 115 -10.76 -6.43 4.68
C ARG A 115 -10.64 -7.47 5.78
N GLU A 116 -11.38 -7.29 6.87
CA GLU A 116 -11.41 -8.29 7.94
C GLU A 116 -11.82 -9.66 7.39
N GLY A 117 -10.95 -10.65 7.57
CA GLY A 117 -11.20 -12.03 7.15
C GLY A 117 -10.48 -12.43 5.86
N ASP A 118 -9.93 -11.47 5.10
CA ASP A 118 -9.14 -11.77 3.90
C ASP A 118 -7.78 -12.37 4.29
N ALA A 119 -7.35 -13.44 3.62
CA ALA A 119 -6.04 -14.03 3.87
C ALA A 119 -4.87 -13.21 3.28
N LEU A 120 -5.17 -12.36 2.29
CA LEU A 120 -4.22 -11.52 1.57
C LEU A 120 -4.84 -10.16 1.26
N PRO A 121 -4.05 -9.10 1.11
CA PRO A 121 -4.57 -7.79 0.75
C PRO A 121 -5.16 -7.82 -0.67
N SER A 122 -6.37 -7.28 -0.81
CA SER A 122 -7.03 -7.09 -2.10
C SER A 122 -6.30 -6.08 -3.02
N SER A 123 -5.50 -5.18 -2.45
CA SER A 123 -4.66 -4.26 -3.19
C SER A 123 -3.46 -3.84 -2.35
N LEU A 124 -2.27 -3.82 -2.96
CA LEU A 124 -1.06 -3.23 -2.41
C LEU A 124 -0.42 -2.36 -3.48
N VAL A 125 -0.40 -1.05 -3.26
CA VAL A 125 0.18 -0.07 -4.20
C VAL A 125 1.35 0.61 -3.51
N LEU A 126 2.52 0.59 -4.15
CA LEU A 126 3.74 1.20 -3.63
C LEU A 126 4.16 2.37 -4.52
N ASN A 127 4.76 3.39 -3.92
CA ASN A 127 5.32 4.49 -4.69
C ASN A 127 6.75 4.16 -5.18
N ALA A 128 7.28 5.00 -6.08
CA ALA A 128 8.61 4.78 -6.66
C ALA A 128 9.73 4.67 -5.59
N PRO A 129 9.78 5.52 -4.55
CA PRO A 129 10.75 5.38 -3.47
C PRO A 129 10.66 4.05 -2.70
N ALA A 130 9.47 3.45 -2.58
CA ALA A 130 9.28 2.14 -1.96
C ALA A 130 9.81 1.02 -2.86
N HIS A 131 9.50 1.06 -4.16
CA HIS A 131 10.01 0.06 -5.12
C HIS A 131 11.54 0.02 -5.21
N MET A 132 12.20 1.17 -5.06
CA MET A 132 13.67 1.27 -5.05
C MET A 132 14.33 0.64 -3.81
N ARG A 133 13.58 0.51 -2.71
CA ARG A 133 14.09 0.04 -1.41
C ARG A 133 13.65 -1.38 -1.07
N LEU A 134 12.60 -1.89 -1.70
CA LEU A 134 12.21 -3.26 -1.47
C LEU A 134 13.34 -4.22 -1.91
N PRO A 135 13.77 -5.14 -1.04
CA PRO A 135 14.61 -6.24 -1.49
C PRO A 135 13.82 -6.98 -2.57
N GLN A 136 14.49 -7.38 -3.65
CA GLN A 136 13.87 -8.09 -4.79
C GLN A 136 13.10 -9.36 -4.39
N GLN A 137 13.25 -9.80 -3.15
CA GLN A 137 12.61 -10.97 -2.55
C GLN A 137 11.22 -10.71 -1.97
N LEU A 138 10.83 -9.45 -1.72
CA LEU A 138 9.46 -9.14 -1.28
C LEU A 138 8.54 -9.28 -2.49
N THR A 139 8.20 -10.52 -2.79
CA THR A 139 7.28 -10.92 -3.86
C THR A 139 5.89 -10.48 -3.41
N VAL A 140 5.60 -9.19 -3.57
CA VAL A 140 4.25 -8.69 -3.56
C VAL A 140 3.52 -9.48 -4.64
N ALA A 141 2.61 -10.37 -4.23
CA ALA A 141 1.65 -10.98 -5.14
C ALA A 141 1.03 -9.81 -5.91
N ARG A 142 1.43 -9.65 -7.17
CA ARG A 142 1.02 -8.54 -8.02
C ARG A 142 -0.50 -8.62 -8.09
N ALA A 143 -1.19 -7.76 -7.34
CA ALA A 143 -2.61 -7.51 -7.58
C ALA A 143 -2.70 -7.07 -9.05
N THR A 144 -3.36 -7.91 -9.83
CA THR A 144 -3.36 -7.88 -11.29
C THR A 144 -3.82 -6.52 -11.79
N HIS A 145 -2.98 -5.94 -12.64
CA HIS A 145 -3.16 -4.65 -13.32
C HIS A 145 -4.42 -4.60 -14.22
N GLU A 146 -5.09 -5.74 -14.45
CA GLU A 146 -6.21 -5.86 -15.40
C GLU A 146 -7.55 -5.36 -14.86
N GLU A 147 -7.83 -5.46 -13.57
CA GLU A 147 -9.12 -4.98 -13.03
C GLU A 147 -9.18 -3.45 -12.91
N GLN A 148 -8.03 -2.78 -12.80
CA GLN A 148 -7.97 -1.32 -12.74
C GLN A 148 -8.14 -0.65 -14.12
N CYS A 149 -7.83 -1.35 -15.21
CA CYS A 149 -8.08 -0.85 -16.57
C CYS A 149 -9.57 -0.91 -16.95
N THR A 150 -10.32 -1.89 -16.45
CA THR A 150 -11.78 -1.97 -16.65
C THR A 150 -12.51 -0.86 -15.87
N ALA A 151 -12.03 -0.50 -14.68
CA ALA A 151 -12.53 0.65 -13.93
C ALA A 151 -12.22 2.00 -14.63
N ARG A 152 -11.20 2.05 -15.49
CA ARG A 152 -10.90 3.23 -16.31
C ARG A 152 -11.90 3.41 -17.46
N ARG A 153 -12.50 2.32 -17.95
CA ARG A 153 -13.49 2.31 -19.04
C ARG A 153 -14.94 2.48 -18.57
N ALA A 154 -15.22 2.14 -17.31
CA ALA A 154 -16.53 2.38 -16.68
C ALA A 154 -16.73 3.83 -16.19
N VAL A 155 -15.65 4.60 -16.04
CA VAL A 155 -15.68 5.99 -15.53
C VAL A 155 -15.64 7.04 -16.64
N PHE A 156 -15.34 6.64 -17.89
CA PHE A 156 -15.30 7.54 -19.05
C PHE A 156 -16.00 6.91 -20.27
N PRO A 157 -17.29 7.16 -20.50
CA PRO A 157 -17.85 7.07 -21.84
C PRO A 157 -17.40 8.31 -22.63
N ASP A 158 -16.45 8.16 -23.55
CA ASP A 158 -16.19 9.20 -24.53
C ASP A 158 -17.45 9.36 -25.41
N ALA A 159 -18.00 10.56 -25.38
CA ALA A 159 -19.02 11.01 -26.31
C ALA A 159 -18.32 11.47 -27.61
N SER A 160 -18.10 10.56 -28.54
CA SER A 160 -18.27 10.80 -29.98
C SER A 160 -18.20 9.50 -30.77
N GLU A 161 -19.03 9.43 -31.78
CA GLU A 161 -19.42 8.25 -32.53
C GLU A 161 -18.36 7.67 -33.47
N ALA A 162 -18.57 6.37 -33.75
CA ALA A 162 -18.44 5.70 -35.04
C ALA A 162 -17.04 5.50 -35.67
N VAL A 163 -16.73 4.21 -35.88
CA VAL A 163 -16.60 3.53 -37.20
C VAL A 163 -15.54 2.42 -37.08
N GLY A 164 -16.02 1.17 -37.14
CA GLY A 164 -15.48 0.14 -38.03
C GLY A 164 -14.13 -0.55 -37.71
N ALA A 165 -14.16 -1.87 -37.94
CA ALA A 165 -13.07 -2.73 -38.40
C ALA A 165 -12.11 -3.40 -37.38
N THR A 166 -12.44 -4.66 -37.07
CA THR A 166 -11.64 -5.90 -37.27
C THR A 166 -10.10 -5.85 -37.37
N ALA A 167 -9.47 -6.82 -36.68
CA ALA A 167 -8.17 -7.52 -36.91
C ALA A 167 -7.26 -7.46 -35.66
N ALA A 168 -6.96 -8.56 -34.97
CA ALA A 168 -5.95 -9.61 -35.26
C ALA A 168 -4.50 -9.22 -34.91
N ALA A 169 -3.73 -10.22 -34.46
CA ALA A 169 -2.27 -10.27 -34.23
C ALA A 169 -1.76 -9.61 -32.91
N SER A 170 -1.19 -10.38 -31.98
CA SER A 170 0.24 -10.78 -31.92
C SER A 170 1.19 -9.59 -31.84
N GLY A 171 1.99 -9.48 -30.76
CA GLY A 171 3.23 -8.69 -30.80
C GLY A 171 3.64 -8.03 -29.48
N LEU A 172 4.86 -8.39 -29.05
CA LEU A 172 5.72 -7.64 -28.12
C LEU A 172 5.62 -6.11 -28.24
N VAL A 173 5.56 -5.40 -27.10
CA VAL A 173 5.98 -3.99 -27.00
C VAL A 173 6.55 -3.76 -25.58
N SER A 174 7.87 -3.76 -25.40
CA SER A 174 8.81 -2.62 -25.47
C SER A 174 8.63 -1.60 -24.35
N LEU A 175 9.61 -1.58 -23.42
CA LEU A 175 9.79 -0.53 -22.42
C LEU A 175 10.10 0.80 -23.12
N HIS A 176 9.35 1.85 -22.80
CA HIS A 176 9.80 3.22 -23.01
C HIS A 176 9.92 3.93 -21.67
N CYS A 177 11.18 4.11 -21.30
CA CYS A 177 11.63 5.04 -20.29
C CYS A 177 11.40 6.47 -20.84
N TRP A 178 10.58 7.28 -20.18
CA TRP A 178 10.53 8.71 -20.45
C TRP A 178 11.23 9.46 -19.32
N ARG A 179 12.25 10.21 -19.73
CA ARG A 179 13.11 11.09 -18.94
C ARG A 179 12.80 12.51 -19.41
N ALA A 180 12.69 13.42 -18.43
CA ALA A 180 12.52 14.88 -18.52
C ALA A 180 11.17 15.39 -19.04
#